data_AF-A0A443QK04-F1
#
_entry.id   AF-A0A443QK04-F1
#
_cell.length_a   1.000
_cell.length_b   1.000
_cell.length_c   1.000
_cell.angle_alpha   90.00
_cell.angle_beta   90.00
_cell.angle_gamma   90.00
#
_symmetry.space_group_name_H-M   'P 1'
#
loop_
_entity.id
_entity.type
_entity.pdbx_description
1 polymer ?
#
loop_
_entity_poly.entity_id
_entity_poly.type
_entity_poly.pdbx_seq_one_letter_code
_entity_poly.pdbx_strand_id
1 'polypeptide(L)'
;MEISQKNESVESRTPLESSFSELWLSFINFKTTEEWRKRMLRYIHLFYEGIVLENEIRVKRLSSFGEYSALSPLASGLEMFYALIEFANEAEITHKDRCDPAFLGLPFYVNSVVSLQNDVHAFGRGEVDDESANLVSLLQRETLSSNYDAMHNAADRINEWLISFYHTDKYFVYLMPEGDNSMKKFMHGLKAFIKGNEDYNRY
;
A
#
# COMPACT_ATOMS: atom_id res chain seq x y z
N MET A 1 24.01 -24.88 19.32
CA MET A 1 24.32 -24.50 17.93
C MET A 1 24.50 -23.00 17.94
N GLU A 2 25.73 -22.55 18.16
CA GLU A 2 26.09 -21.13 18.30
C GLU A 2 26.00 -20.46 16.94
N ILE A 3 25.19 -19.41 16.84
CA ILE A 3 25.18 -18.52 15.68
C ILE A 3 26.45 -17.68 15.80
N SER A 4 27.49 -18.07 15.07
CA SER A 4 28.66 -17.26 14.85
C SER A 4 28.22 -15.94 14.21
N GLN A 5 28.17 -14.87 15.00
CA GLN A 5 28.12 -13.51 14.49
C GLN A 5 29.45 -13.24 13.78
N LYS A 6 29.46 -13.46 12.46
CA LYS A 6 30.48 -12.87 11.60
C LYS A 6 30.32 -11.36 11.73
N ASN A 7 31.24 -10.72 12.43
CA ASN A 7 31.47 -9.29 12.37
C ASN A 7 31.90 -8.95 10.94
N GLU A 8 30.93 -8.74 10.05
CA GLU A 8 31.15 -7.91 8.88
C GLU A 8 31.39 -6.49 9.37
N SER A 9 32.58 -5.97 9.07
CA SER A 9 33.00 -4.62 9.44
C SER A 9 31.93 -3.61 9.03
N VAL A 10 31.55 -2.75 9.98
CA VAL A 10 30.58 -1.64 9.84
C VAL A 10 30.94 -0.67 8.69
N GLU A 11 32.13 -0.77 8.09
CA GLU A 11 32.71 0.16 7.11
C GLU A 11 32.19 0.04 5.65
N SER A 12 31.29 -0.89 5.30
CA SER A 12 30.85 -1.06 3.90
C SER A 12 29.37 -0.77 3.61
N ARG A 13 28.59 -0.24 4.56
CA ARG A 13 27.16 0.05 4.33
C ARG A 13 26.96 1.43 3.72
N THR A 14 26.13 1.51 2.70
CA THR A 14 25.65 2.78 2.16
C THR A 14 24.80 3.52 3.20
N PRO A 15 24.66 4.87 3.11
CA PRO A 15 23.78 5.61 4.01
C PRO A 15 22.33 5.08 4.01
N LEU A 16 21.86 4.58 2.86
CA LEU A 16 20.53 3.98 2.71
C LEU A 16 20.40 2.71 3.55
N GLU A 17 21.33 1.76 3.40
CA GLU A 17 21.35 0.50 4.16
C GLU A 17 21.47 0.74 5.67
N SER A 18 22.31 1.71 6.08
CA SER A 18 22.44 2.11 7.48
C SER A 18 21.12 2.67 8.02
N SER A 19 20.46 3.56 7.27
CA SER A 19 19.18 4.16 7.68
C SER A 19 18.06 3.11 7.80
N PHE A 20 17.97 2.17 6.85
CA PHE A 20 17.02 1.06 6.94
C PHE A 20 17.32 0.13 8.13
N SER A 21 18.60 -0.17 8.37
CA SER A 21 19.02 -0.99 9.51
C SER A 21 18.65 -0.33 10.83
N GLU A 22 18.87 0.99 10.97
CA GLU A 22 18.52 1.75 12.17
C GLU A 22 17.00 1.80 12.38
N LEU A 23 16.24 2.08 11.32
CA LEU A 23 14.78 2.07 11.36
C LEU A 23 14.24 0.69 11.78
N TRP A 24 14.80 -0.39 11.21
CA TRP A 24 14.41 -1.76 11.56
C TRP A 24 14.70 -2.09 13.03
N LEU A 25 15.88 -1.70 13.53
CA LEU A 25 16.24 -1.87 14.94
C LEU A 25 15.29 -1.10 15.86
N SER A 26 14.81 0.09 15.43
CA SER A 26 13.81 0.83 16.20
C SER A 26 12.53 0.01 16.38
N PHE A 27 11.99 -0.62 15.33
CA PHE A 27 10.79 -1.47 15.43
C PHE A 27 11.00 -2.66 16.39
N ILE A 28 12.18 -3.26 16.39
CA ILE A 28 12.52 -4.36 17.31
C ILE A 28 12.48 -3.87 18.77
N ASN A 29 13.03 -2.68 19.03
CA ASN A 29 13.11 -2.11 20.38
C ASN A 29 11.73 -1.71 20.95
N PHE A 30 10.75 -1.41 20.10
CA PHE A 30 9.38 -1.03 20.48
C PHE A 30 8.44 -2.22 20.78
N LYS A 31 8.98 -3.41 21.12
CA LYS A 31 8.21 -4.62 21.49
C LYS A 31 7.24 -5.12 20.39
N THR A 32 7.59 -4.93 19.12
CA THR A 32 6.87 -5.61 18.03
C THR A 32 6.96 -7.13 18.18
N THR A 33 5.89 -7.84 17.84
CA THR A 33 5.89 -9.31 17.89
C THR A 33 6.73 -9.89 16.76
N GLU A 34 7.12 -11.15 16.89
CA GLU A 34 7.78 -11.87 15.79
C GLU A 34 6.87 -11.97 14.55
N GLU A 35 5.57 -12.19 14.76
CA GLU A 35 4.61 -12.33 13.67
C GLU A 35 4.40 -11.01 12.91
N TRP A 36 4.31 -9.88 13.60
CA TRP A 36 4.29 -8.57 12.96
C TRP A 36 5.57 -8.33 12.14
N ARG A 37 6.74 -8.65 12.69
CA ARG A 37 8.04 -8.46 12.01
C ARG A 37 8.15 -9.30 10.75
N LYS A 38 7.73 -10.57 10.79
CA LYS A 38 7.67 -11.43 9.59
C LYS A 38 6.78 -10.84 8.51
N ARG A 39 5.61 -10.30 8.88
CA ARG A 39 4.70 -9.65 7.92
C ARG A 39 5.31 -8.39 7.32
N MET A 40 5.90 -7.51 8.13
CA MET A 40 6.56 -6.30 7.63
C MET A 40 7.69 -6.64 6.65
N LEU A 41 8.55 -7.62 6.98
CA LEU A 41 9.61 -8.07 6.07
C LEU A 41 9.05 -8.64 4.76
N ARG A 42 7.95 -9.39 4.82
CA ARG A 42 7.26 -9.88 3.62
C ARG A 42 6.76 -8.73 2.75
N TYR A 43 6.14 -7.71 3.33
CA TYR A 43 5.66 -6.54 2.56
C TYR A 43 6.82 -5.75 1.95
N ILE A 44 7.93 -5.57 2.66
CA ILE A 44 9.14 -4.94 2.12
C ILE A 44 9.68 -5.75 0.92
N HIS A 45 9.75 -7.08 1.06
CA HIS A 45 10.22 -7.94 -0.03
C HIS A 45 9.30 -7.86 -1.26
N LEU A 46 7.98 -7.96 -1.07
CA LEU A 46 6.99 -7.85 -2.15
C LEU A 46 7.05 -6.48 -2.84
N PHE A 47 7.30 -5.40 -2.09
CA PHE A 47 7.48 -4.07 -2.65
C PHE A 47 8.69 -4.00 -3.57
N TYR A 48 9.85 -4.51 -3.16
CA TYR A 48 11.03 -4.52 -4.02
C TYR A 48 10.86 -5.39 -5.27
N GLU A 49 10.24 -6.57 -5.13
CA GLU A 49 9.87 -7.41 -6.29
C GLU A 49 8.90 -6.66 -7.23
N GLY A 50 7.92 -5.95 -6.66
CA GLY A 50 6.97 -5.11 -7.38
C GLY A 50 7.67 -4.01 -8.18
N ILE A 51 8.63 -3.29 -7.59
CA ILE A 51 9.42 -2.26 -8.28
C ILE A 51 10.23 -2.85 -9.44
N VAL A 52 10.85 -4.01 -9.25
CA VAL A 52 11.62 -4.67 -10.31
C VAL A 52 10.68 -5.02 -11.48
N LEU A 53 9.53 -5.62 -11.19
CA LEU A 53 8.54 -5.99 -12.20
C LEU A 53 7.96 -4.77 -12.91
N GLU A 54 7.64 -3.71 -12.17
CA GLU A 54 7.18 -2.44 -12.75
C GLU A 54 8.20 -1.87 -13.73
N ASN A 55 9.48 -1.85 -13.35
CA ASN A 55 10.54 -1.38 -14.22
C ASN A 55 10.67 -2.24 -15.50
N GLU A 56 10.52 -3.56 -15.41
CA GLU A 56 10.53 -4.45 -16.58
C GLU A 56 9.36 -4.19 -17.54
N ILE A 57 8.16 -3.98 -17.01
CA ILE A 57 6.97 -3.68 -17.81
C ILE A 57 7.11 -2.30 -18.46
N ARG A 58 7.60 -1.31 -17.69
CA ARG A 58 7.85 0.06 -18.14
C ARG A 58 8.80 0.11 -19.33
N VAL A 59 9.94 -0.60 -19.24
CA VAL A 59 10.92 -0.71 -20.34
C VAL A 59 10.29 -1.27 -21.62
N LYS A 60 9.29 -2.16 -21.49
CA LYS A 60 8.59 -2.76 -22.63
C LYS A 60 7.39 -1.93 -23.12
N ARG A 61 6.92 -0.95 -22.34
CA ARG A 61 5.69 -0.14 -22.57
C ARG A 61 4.43 -0.97 -22.79
N LEU A 62 4.34 -2.14 -22.15
CA LEU A 62 3.30 -3.14 -22.43
C LEU A 62 2.08 -3.07 -21.51
N SER A 63 2.05 -2.19 -20.51
CA SER A 63 0.97 -2.20 -19.52
C SER A 63 -0.40 -1.96 -20.17
N SER A 64 -1.27 -2.97 -20.12
CA SER A 64 -2.72 -2.79 -20.21
C SER A 64 -3.30 -2.37 -18.86
N PHE A 65 -4.55 -1.89 -18.85
CA PHE A 65 -5.29 -1.61 -17.62
C PHE A 65 -5.28 -2.80 -16.65
N GLY A 66 -5.48 -4.01 -17.17
CA GLY A 66 -5.53 -5.23 -16.38
C GLY A 66 -4.18 -5.56 -15.74
N GLU A 67 -3.09 -5.45 -16.51
CA GLU A 67 -1.73 -5.67 -16.01
C GLU A 67 -1.33 -4.62 -14.98
N TYR A 68 -1.64 -3.34 -15.23
CA TYR A 68 -1.41 -2.26 -14.28
C TYR A 68 -2.16 -2.52 -12.97
N SER A 69 -3.43 -2.90 -13.04
CA SER A 69 -4.26 -3.15 -11.85
C SER A 69 -3.75 -4.34 -11.03
N ALA A 70 -3.14 -5.34 -11.67
CA ALA A 70 -2.52 -6.47 -10.98
C ALA A 70 -1.16 -6.12 -10.35
N LEU A 71 -0.39 -5.23 -10.98
CA LEU A 71 0.95 -4.84 -10.56
C LEU A 71 0.95 -3.74 -9.49
N SER A 72 0.13 -2.71 -9.67
CA SER A 72 0.12 -1.48 -8.85
C SER A 72 0.04 -1.76 -7.33
N PRO A 73 -0.76 -2.74 -6.83
CA PRO A 73 -0.75 -3.09 -5.42
C PRO A 73 0.62 -3.56 -4.89
N LEU A 74 1.42 -4.24 -5.71
CA LEU A 74 2.76 -4.74 -5.34
C LEU A 74 3.79 -3.60 -5.39
N ALA A 75 3.77 -2.81 -6.46
CA ALA A 75 4.76 -1.75 -6.69
C ALA A 75 4.52 -0.49 -5.85
N SER A 76 3.31 -0.27 -5.35
CA SER A 76 2.96 0.93 -4.56
C SER A 76 3.56 0.96 -3.15
N GLY A 77 3.98 -0.19 -2.62
CA GLY A 77 4.48 -0.33 -1.25
C GLY A 77 3.43 -0.12 -0.15
N LEU A 78 2.16 0.02 -0.53
CA LEU A 78 1.07 0.36 0.39
C LEU A 78 0.81 -0.71 1.46
N GLU A 79 1.14 -1.98 1.19
CA GLU A 79 0.99 -3.05 2.18
C GLU A 79 1.86 -2.84 3.43
N MET A 80 3.02 -2.18 3.27
CA MET A 80 3.89 -1.83 4.41
C MET A 80 3.17 -0.87 5.37
N PHE A 81 2.34 0.03 4.86
CA PHE A 81 1.59 0.97 5.69
C PHE A 81 0.54 0.28 6.56
N TYR A 82 0.02 -0.88 6.17
CA TYR A 82 -0.87 -1.65 7.04
C TYR A 82 -0.16 -2.15 8.30
N ALA A 83 1.07 -2.66 8.15
CA ALA A 83 1.89 -3.02 9.29
C ALA A 83 2.24 -1.78 10.15
N LEU A 84 2.53 -0.64 9.52
CA LEU A 84 2.79 0.61 10.24
C LEU A 84 1.56 1.15 10.96
N ILE A 85 0.35 0.98 10.43
CA ILE A 85 -0.90 1.34 11.09
C ILE A 85 -1.10 0.50 12.36
N GLU A 86 -0.87 -0.81 12.29
CA GLU A 86 -0.91 -1.68 13.47
C GLU A 86 0.10 -1.25 14.53
N PHE A 87 1.32 -0.94 14.10
CA PHE A 87 2.38 -0.45 14.98
C PHE A 87 1.99 0.87 15.65
N ALA A 88 1.55 1.86 14.88
CA ALA A 88 1.21 3.20 15.36
C ALA A 88 0.00 3.21 16.31
N ASN A 89 -0.93 2.25 16.14
CA ASN A 89 -2.13 2.16 16.97
C ASN A 89 -2.00 1.17 18.14
N GLU A 90 -0.84 0.50 18.26
CA GLU A 90 -0.61 -0.60 19.19
C GLU A 90 -1.75 -1.64 19.10
N ALA A 91 -2.09 -2.00 17.86
CA ALA A 91 -3.28 -2.76 17.50
C ALA A 91 -2.94 -3.81 16.44
N GLU A 92 -2.16 -4.81 16.83
CA GLU A 92 -1.81 -5.90 15.93
C GLU A 92 -3.04 -6.75 15.59
N ILE A 93 -3.31 -6.93 14.29
CA ILE A 93 -4.39 -7.80 13.83
C ILE A 93 -3.91 -9.25 13.82
N THR A 94 -4.68 -10.12 14.49
CA THR A 94 -4.37 -11.55 14.60
C THR A 94 -4.47 -12.24 13.25
N HIS A 95 -3.76 -13.37 13.10
CA HIS A 95 -3.89 -14.19 11.88
C HIS A 95 -5.33 -14.62 11.62
N LYS A 96 -6.09 -14.95 12.67
CA LYS A 96 -7.49 -15.38 12.53
C LYS A 96 -8.33 -14.30 11.86
N ASP A 97 -8.22 -13.05 12.32
CA ASP A 97 -9.01 -11.94 11.79
C ASP A 97 -8.58 -11.56 10.38
N ARG A 98 -7.29 -11.73 10.05
CA ARG A 98 -6.79 -11.51 8.68
C ARG A 98 -7.32 -12.49 7.66
N CYS A 99 -7.63 -13.71 8.09
CA CYS A 99 -8.22 -14.73 7.22
C CYS A 99 -9.71 -14.52 7.00
N ASP A 100 -10.33 -13.55 7.68
CA ASP A 100 -11.72 -13.20 7.41
C ASP A 100 -11.85 -12.66 5.98
N PRO A 101 -12.80 -13.17 5.17
CA PRO A 101 -13.00 -12.70 3.81
C PRO A 101 -13.23 -11.18 3.70
N ALA A 102 -13.90 -10.57 4.68
CA ALA A 102 -14.07 -9.13 4.71
C ALA A 102 -12.72 -8.43 4.89
N PHE A 103 -11.78 -9.03 5.63
CA PHE A 103 -10.47 -8.42 5.90
C PHE A 103 -9.61 -8.49 4.65
N LEU A 104 -9.66 -9.61 3.92
CA LEU A 104 -8.91 -9.80 2.69
C LEU A 104 -9.25 -8.75 1.61
N GLY A 105 -10.49 -8.24 1.61
CA GLY A 105 -10.91 -7.18 0.68
C GLY A 105 -10.40 -5.78 1.06
N LEU A 106 -10.16 -5.50 2.35
CA LEU A 106 -9.82 -4.15 2.81
C LEU A 106 -8.50 -3.62 2.22
N PRO A 107 -7.36 -4.35 2.30
CA PRO A 107 -6.12 -3.92 1.66
C PRO A 107 -6.29 -3.59 0.17
N PHE A 108 -7.09 -4.37 -0.54
CA PHE A 108 -7.33 -4.15 -1.96
C PHE A 108 -8.06 -2.83 -2.22
N TYR A 109 -9.13 -2.53 -1.48
CA TYR A 109 -9.86 -1.27 -1.63
C TYR A 109 -9.01 -0.06 -1.26
N VAL A 110 -8.27 -0.14 -0.14
CA VAL A 110 -7.40 0.97 0.29
C VAL A 110 -6.26 1.19 -0.71
N ASN A 111 -5.61 0.13 -1.18
CA ASN A 111 -4.57 0.23 -2.20
C ASN A 111 -5.11 0.87 -3.48
N SER A 112 -6.28 0.44 -3.92
CA SER A 112 -6.92 0.98 -5.12
C SER A 112 -7.22 2.46 -4.97
N VAL A 113 -7.87 2.88 -3.88
CA VAL A 113 -8.17 4.30 -3.65
C VAL A 113 -6.90 5.15 -3.60
N VAL A 114 -5.92 4.75 -2.80
CA VAL A 114 -4.71 5.55 -2.56
C VAL A 114 -3.84 5.65 -3.82
N SER A 115 -3.62 4.53 -4.51
CA SER A 115 -2.80 4.53 -5.73
C SER A 115 -3.47 5.34 -6.84
N LEU A 116 -4.79 5.23 -6.99
CA LEU A 116 -5.55 5.99 -7.99
C LEU A 116 -5.56 7.49 -7.70
N GLN A 117 -5.69 7.88 -6.43
CA GLN A 117 -5.55 9.29 -6.04
C GLN A 117 -4.18 9.81 -6.47
N ASN A 118 -3.11 9.08 -6.16
CA ASN A 118 -1.76 9.48 -6.55
C ASN A 118 -1.64 9.63 -8.07
N ASP A 119 -2.21 8.69 -8.84
CA ASP A 119 -2.21 8.75 -10.29
C ASP A 119 -2.96 9.97 -10.85
N VAL A 120 -4.16 10.25 -10.34
CA VAL A 120 -4.99 11.39 -10.77
C VAL A 120 -4.28 12.71 -10.48
N HIS A 121 -3.70 12.83 -9.29
CA HIS A 121 -3.01 14.04 -8.88
C HIS A 121 -1.68 14.24 -9.62
N ALA A 122 -0.87 13.19 -9.79
CA ALA A 122 0.36 13.25 -10.58
C ALA A 122 0.08 13.62 -12.05
N PHE A 123 -0.97 13.03 -12.64
CA PHE A 123 -1.42 13.38 -13.99
C PHE A 123 -1.86 14.84 -14.08
N GLY A 124 -2.64 15.32 -13.10
CA GLY A 124 -3.09 16.71 -13.03
C GLY A 124 -1.94 17.72 -12.87
N ARG A 125 -0.86 17.35 -12.17
CA ARG A 125 0.35 18.18 -12.03
C ARG A 125 1.30 18.10 -13.22
N GLY A 126 1.05 17.20 -14.18
CA GLY A 126 1.95 16.96 -15.31
C GLY A 126 3.25 16.26 -14.91
N GLU A 127 3.26 15.53 -13.79
CA GLU A 127 4.40 14.76 -13.27
C GLU A 127 4.48 13.34 -13.85
N VAL A 128 3.69 13.07 -14.89
CA VAL A 128 3.67 11.77 -15.56
C VAL A 128 4.70 11.79 -16.67
N ASP A 129 5.94 11.44 -16.32
CA ASP A 129 7.04 11.26 -17.28
C ASP A 129 6.86 9.99 -18.13
N ASP A 130 6.08 9.02 -17.63
CA ASP A 130 5.83 7.74 -18.30
C ASP A 130 4.34 7.36 -18.28
N GLU A 131 3.71 7.44 -19.46
CA GLU A 131 2.31 7.08 -19.68
C GLU A 131 2.00 5.60 -19.37
N SER A 132 3.01 4.73 -19.25
CA SER A 132 2.82 3.29 -19.00
C SER A 132 2.68 2.89 -17.54
N ALA A 133 2.93 3.82 -16.61
CA ALA A 133 2.90 3.59 -15.15
C ALA A 133 1.89 4.49 -14.41
N ASN A 134 0.98 5.14 -15.13
CA ASN A 134 -0.08 5.96 -14.55
C ASN A 134 -1.43 5.53 -15.10
N LEU A 135 -2.41 5.26 -14.22
CA LEU A 135 -3.69 4.76 -14.70
C LEU A 135 -4.42 5.74 -15.62
N VAL A 136 -4.37 7.05 -15.33
CA VAL A 136 -5.11 8.04 -16.12
C VAL A 136 -4.60 8.05 -17.56
N SER A 137 -3.28 8.01 -17.75
CA SER A 137 -2.65 7.87 -19.06
C SER A 137 -3.05 6.57 -19.77
N LEU A 138 -3.09 5.45 -19.04
CA LEU A 138 -3.51 4.17 -19.60
C LEU A 138 -4.98 4.18 -20.05
N LEU A 139 -5.88 4.70 -19.21
CA LEU A 139 -7.30 4.86 -19.54
C LEU A 139 -7.49 5.78 -20.74
N GLN A 140 -6.77 6.90 -20.77
CA GLN A 140 -6.81 7.83 -21.90
C GLN A 140 -6.43 7.14 -23.21
N ARG A 141 -5.33 6.39 -23.21
CA ARG A 141 -4.82 5.68 -24.37
C ARG A 141 -5.75 4.57 -24.84
N GLU A 142 -6.27 3.76 -23.90
CA GLU A 142 -7.14 2.62 -24.23
C GLU A 142 -8.54 3.05 -24.71
N THR A 143 -9.06 4.14 -24.17
CA THR A 143 -10.42 4.63 -24.50
C THR A 143 -10.44 5.72 -25.56
N LEU A 144 -9.26 6.20 -26.01
CA LEU A 144 -9.11 7.35 -26.91
C LEU A 144 -9.88 8.59 -26.42
N SER A 145 -9.92 8.79 -25.10
CA SER A 145 -10.70 9.84 -24.46
C SER A 145 -9.89 11.12 -24.23
N SER A 146 -10.57 12.21 -23.91
CA SER A 146 -9.90 13.45 -23.52
C SER A 146 -9.26 13.31 -22.14
N ASN A 147 -8.28 14.17 -21.80
CA ASN A 147 -7.71 14.22 -20.45
C ASN A 147 -8.82 14.36 -19.38
N TYR A 148 -9.82 15.20 -19.66
CA TYR A 148 -10.94 15.44 -18.75
C TYR A 148 -11.74 14.16 -18.50
N ASP A 149 -12.10 13.45 -19.58
CA ASP A 149 -12.89 12.22 -19.48
C ASP A 149 -12.10 11.10 -18.79
N ALA A 150 -10.80 10.98 -19.05
CA ALA A 150 -9.93 10.00 -18.41
C ALA A 150 -9.80 10.25 -16.90
N MET A 151 -9.60 11.51 -16.50
CA MET A 151 -9.58 11.91 -15.09
C MET A 151 -10.93 11.68 -14.41
N HIS A 152 -12.04 11.96 -15.10
CA HIS A 152 -13.38 11.72 -14.57
C HIS A 152 -13.63 10.23 -14.36
N ASN A 153 -13.25 9.38 -15.32
CA ASN A 153 -13.36 7.92 -15.21
C ASN A 153 -12.53 7.38 -14.02
N ALA A 154 -11.32 7.90 -13.82
CA ALA A 154 -10.50 7.53 -12.68
C ALA A 154 -11.14 7.97 -11.35
N ALA A 155 -11.73 9.16 -11.29
CA ALA A 155 -12.45 9.64 -10.11
C ALA A 155 -13.69 8.79 -9.79
N ASP A 156 -14.45 8.37 -10.80
CA ASP A 156 -15.60 7.47 -10.61
C ASP A 156 -15.16 6.12 -10.02
N ARG A 157 -14.06 5.55 -10.52
CA ARG A 157 -13.49 4.32 -9.97
C ARG A 157 -13.00 4.47 -8.53
N ILE A 158 -12.37 5.60 -8.19
CA ILE A 158 -11.99 5.92 -6.80
C ILE A 158 -13.24 5.90 -5.91
N ASN A 159 -14.34 6.50 -6.36
CA ASN A 159 -15.61 6.51 -5.62
C ASN A 159 -16.21 5.11 -5.46
N GLU A 160 -16.16 4.26 -6.48
CA GLU A 160 -16.61 2.86 -6.40
C GLU A 160 -15.84 2.07 -5.33
N TRP A 161 -14.52 2.23 -5.27
CA TRP A 161 -13.69 1.57 -4.27
C TRP A 161 -13.89 2.14 -2.87
N LEU A 162 -14.07 3.45 -2.73
CA LEU A 162 -14.43 4.09 -1.46
C LEU A 162 -15.76 3.56 -0.92
N ILE A 163 -16.79 3.46 -1.79
CA ILE A 163 -18.09 2.90 -1.44
C ILE A 163 -17.92 1.45 -0.94
N SER A 164 -17.17 0.63 -1.69
CA SER A 164 -16.88 -0.76 -1.31
C SER A 164 -16.18 -0.86 0.04
N PHE A 165 -15.18 -0.02 0.29
CA PHE A 165 -14.50 0.09 1.57
C PHE A 165 -15.46 0.42 2.72
N TYR A 166 -16.34 1.43 2.56
CA TYR A 166 -17.29 1.81 3.60
C TYR A 166 -18.39 0.75 3.83
N HIS A 167 -18.77 -0.02 2.80
CA HIS A 167 -19.67 -1.15 2.99
C HIS A 167 -19.01 -2.26 3.81
N THR A 168 -17.75 -2.59 3.52
CA THR A 168 -16.98 -3.59 4.28
C THR A 168 -16.72 -3.12 5.72
N ASP A 169 -16.38 -1.85 5.94
CA ASP A 169 -16.23 -1.26 7.27
C ASP A 169 -17.50 -1.39 8.12
N LYS A 170 -18.68 -1.12 7.55
CA LYS A 170 -19.95 -1.32 8.25
C LYS A 170 -20.17 -2.78 8.62
N TYR A 171 -19.83 -3.72 7.74
CA TYR A 171 -19.97 -5.15 8.01
C TYR A 171 -19.08 -5.60 9.18
N PHE A 172 -17.85 -5.07 9.25
CA PHE A 172 -16.93 -5.35 10.36
C PHE A 172 -17.46 -4.94 11.72
N VAL A 173 -18.16 -3.81 11.81
CA VAL A 173 -18.77 -3.35 13.07
C VAL A 173 -19.70 -4.42 13.67
N TYR A 174 -20.33 -5.26 12.84
CA TYR A 174 -21.23 -6.33 13.31
C TYR A 174 -20.53 -7.65 13.62
N LEU A 175 -19.34 -7.91 13.04
CA LEU A 175 -18.62 -9.17 13.23
C LEU A 175 -17.61 -9.15 14.39
N MET A 176 -17.23 -7.96 14.86
CA MET A 176 -16.24 -7.84 15.93
C MET A 176 -16.78 -8.35 17.26
N PRO A 177 -16.08 -9.28 17.94
CA PRO A 177 -16.41 -9.69 19.30
C PRO A 177 -16.44 -8.49 20.25
N GLU A 178 -17.35 -8.49 21.23
CA GLU A 178 -17.33 -7.48 22.29
C GLU A 178 -15.99 -7.51 23.03
N GLY A 179 -15.31 -6.36 23.08
CA GLY A 179 -14.06 -6.17 23.83
C GLY A 179 -12.77 -6.09 23.01
N ASP A 180 -12.75 -6.54 21.75
CA ASP A 180 -11.57 -6.36 20.88
C ASP A 180 -11.64 -5.02 20.15
N ASN A 181 -10.76 -4.09 20.54
CA ASN A 181 -10.64 -2.77 19.93
C ASN A 181 -9.55 -2.69 18.86
N SER A 182 -8.77 -3.76 18.62
CA SER A 182 -7.63 -3.74 17.70
C SER A 182 -8.10 -3.50 16.27
N MET A 183 -9.14 -4.22 15.85
CA MET A 183 -9.76 -4.04 14.54
C MET A 183 -10.37 -2.64 14.37
N LYS A 184 -11.04 -2.09 15.40
CA LYS A 184 -11.58 -0.71 15.35
C LYS A 184 -10.48 0.33 15.13
N LYS A 185 -9.37 0.21 15.87
CA LYS A 185 -8.21 1.09 15.73
C LYS A 185 -7.56 0.96 14.36
N PHE A 186 -7.41 -0.27 13.87
CA PHE A 186 -6.87 -0.53 12.53
C PHE A 186 -7.75 0.08 11.43
N MET A 187 -9.07 -0.12 11.50
CA MET A 187 -10.03 0.50 10.57
C MET A 187 -10.00 2.02 10.64
N HIS A 188 -9.85 2.60 11.83
CA HIS A 188 -9.64 4.04 11.98
C HIS A 188 -8.34 4.50 11.30
N GLY A 189 -7.25 3.74 11.46
CA GLY A 189 -5.99 3.99 10.78
C GLY A 189 -6.09 3.93 9.25
N LEU A 190 -6.83 2.97 8.70
CA LEU A 190 -7.08 2.90 7.25
C LEU A 190 -7.85 4.13 6.74
N LYS A 191 -8.88 4.58 7.46
CA LYS A 191 -9.63 5.81 7.11
C LYS A 191 -8.74 7.05 7.18
N ALA A 192 -7.93 7.15 8.22
CA ALA A 192 -6.98 8.24 8.38
C ALA A 192 -5.92 8.23 7.27
N PHE A 193 -5.49 7.05 6.83
CA PHE A 193 -4.53 6.90 5.75
C PHE A 193 -5.09 7.37 4.40
N ILE A 194 -6.30 6.92 4.02
CA ILE A 194 -6.98 7.39 2.81
C ILE A 194 -7.13 8.91 2.81
N LYS A 195 -7.61 9.46 3.94
CA LYS A 195 -7.83 10.90 4.06
C LYS A 195 -6.51 11.69 4.05
N GLY A 196 -5.49 11.20 4.75
CA GLY A 196 -4.17 11.80 4.78
C GLY A 196 -3.51 11.83 3.40
N ASN A 197 -3.67 10.77 2.61
CA ASN A 197 -3.19 10.70 1.24
C ASN A 197 -3.88 11.74 0.34
N GLU A 198 -5.22 11.83 0.42
CA GLU A 198 -6.00 12.85 -0.28
C GLU A 198 -5.54 14.27 0.10
N ASP A 199 -5.35 14.53 1.39
CA ASP A 199 -4.94 15.85 1.88
C ASP A 199 -3.53 16.20 1.42
N TYR A 200 -2.59 15.24 1.48
CA TYR A 200 -1.23 15.42 0.97
C TYR A 200 -1.21 15.82 -0.50
N ASN A 201 -2.01 15.14 -1.33
CA ASN A 201 -2.04 15.35 -2.78
C ASN A 201 -2.66 16.69 -3.23
N ARG A 202 -3.32 17.42 -2.31
CA ARG A 202 -3.87 18.75 -2.58
C ARG A 202 -2.85 19.88 -2.43
N TYR A 203 -1.70 19.60 -1.84
CA TYR A 203 -0.58 20.54 -1.68
C TYR A 203 0.51 20.29 -2.72
#